data_AF-X1PGQ6-F1
#
_entry.id   AF-X1PGQ6-F1
#
_cell.length_a   1.000
_cell.length_b   1.000
_cell.length_c   1.000
_cell.angle_alpha   90.00
_cell.angle_beta   90.00
_cell.angle_gamma   90.00
#
_symmetry.space_group_name_H-M   'P 1'
#
loop_
_entity.id
_entity.type
_entity.pdbx_description
1 polymer ?
#
loop_
_entity_poly.entity_id
_entity_poly.type
_entity_poly.pdbx_seq_one_letter_code
_entity_poly.pdbx_strand_id
1 'polypeptide(L)' 'VVSVERSGDLLLITCREDLRPQIARTIVNNDGLLIQMKIESYALEDIYMRYFSEV' A
#
# COMPACT_ATOMS: atom_id res chain seq x y z
N VAL A 1 13.11 1.58 0.92
CA VAL A 1 11.93 1.19 1.74
C VAL A 1 12.13 1.73 3.16
N VAL A 2 11.07 2.24 3.80
CA VAL A 2 11.09 2.76 5.18
C VAL A 2 10.46 1.74 6.13
N SER A 3 9.27 1.22 5.81
CA SER A 3 8.59 0.17 6.56
C SER A 3 7.71 -0.69 5.64
N VAL A 4 7.39 -1.89 6.11
CA VAL A 4 6.46 -2.82 5.47
C VAL A 4 5.58 -3.41 6.56
N GLU A 5 4.27 -3.27 6.40
CA GLU A 5 3.26 -3.78 7.32
C GLU A 5 2.32 -4.73 6.58
N ARG A 6 1.95 -5.84 7.23
CA ARG A 6 0.99 -6.80 6.68
C ARG A 6 -0.32 -6.68 7.42
N SER A 7 -1.41 -6.50 6.68
CA SER A 7 -2.78 -6.52 7.18
C SER A 7 -3.59 -7.54 6.39
N GLY A 8 -3.70 -8.76 6.93
CA GLY A 8 -4.30 -9.89 6.21
C GLY A 8 -3.51 -10.21 4.94
N ASP A 9 -4.16 -10.04 3.79
CA ASP A 9 -3.58 -10.27 2.46
C ASP A 9 -3.06 -8.97 1.81
N LEU A 10 -3.07 -7.85 2.54
CA LEU A 10 -2.56 -6.56 2.09
C LEU A 10 -1.16 -6.30 2.66
N LEU A 11 -0.29 -5.74 1.82
CA LEU A 11 0.99 -5.19 2.22
C LEU A 11 0.94 -3.67 2.07
N LEU A 12 1.13 -2.96 3.18
CA LEU A 12 1.34 -1.52 3.20
C LEU A 12 2.84 -1.25 3.22
N ILE A 13 3.37 -0.63 2.17
CA ILE A 13 4.79 -0.36 2.01
C ILE A 13 5.02 1.15 2.07
N THR A 14 5.73 1.62 3.09
CA THR A 14 6.17 3.01 3.16
C THR A 14 7.55 3.13 2.53
N CYS A 15 7.71 4.05 1.58
CA CYS A 15 8.97 4.25 0.86
C CYS A 15 9.20 5.74 0.55
N ARG A 16 10.48 6.12 0.41
CA ARG A 16 10.90 7.51 0.12
C ARG A 16 10.77 7.88 -1.36
N GLU A 17 10.73 6.87 -2.21
CA GLU A 17 10.62 6.98 -3.66
C GLU A 17 9.56 5.99 -4.14
N ASP A 18 9.09 6.20 -5.37
CA ASP A 18 8.09 5.32 -5.96
C ASP A 18 8.71 3.95 -6.31
N LEU A 19 8.31 2.92 -5.56
CA LEU A 19 8.77 1.54 -5.74
C LEU A 19 7.82 0.68 -6.57
N ARG A 20 6.72 1.26 -7.09
CA ARG A 20 5.71 0.52 -7.85
C ARG A 20 6.31 -0.23 -9.05
N PRO A 21 7.20 0.35 -9.87
CA PRO A 21 7.80 -0.37 -11.00
C PRO A 21 8.62 -1.59 -10.58
N GLN A 22 9.37 -1.47 -9.48
CA GLN A 22 10.22 -2.54 -8.96
C GLN A 22 9.37 -3.67 -8.37
N ILE A 23 8.35 -3.32 -7.59
CA ILE A 23 7.42 -4.28 -6.97
C ILE A 23 6.64 -5.03 -8.06
N ALA A 24 6.08 -4.32 -9.03
CA ALA A 24 5.34 -4.92 -10.14
C ALA A 24 6.22 -5.90 -10.93
N ARG A 25 7.45 -5.49 -11.27
CA ARG A 25 8.41 -6.36 -11.96
C ARG A 25 8.72 -7.61 -11.15
N THR A 26 8.97 -7.48 -9.85
CA THR A 26 9.27 -8.63 -8.98
C THR A 26 8.08 -9.59 -8.91
N ILE A 27 6.85 -9.11 -8.78
CA ILE A 27 5.65 -9.97 -8.73
C ILE A 27 5.52 -10.78 -10.02
N VAL A 28 5.58 -10.11 -11.18
CA VAL A 28 5.43 -10.77 -12.49
C VAL A 28 6.56 -11.75 -12.77
N ASN A 29 7.81 -11.39 -12.41
CA ASN A 29 8.97 -12.27 -12.61
C ASN A 29 8.96 -13.53 -11.71
N ASN A 30 8.13 -13.56 -10.67
CA ASN A 30 7.96 -14.70 -9.77
C ASN A 30 6.59 -15.39 -10.00
N ASP A 31 6.08 -15.35 -11.23
CA ASP A 31 4.82 -15.97 -11.67
C ASP A 31 3.57 -15.48 -10.91
N GLY A 32 3.66 -14.32 -10.24
CA GLY A 32 2.55 -13.69 -9.55
C GLY A 32 1.68 -12.85 -10.48
N LEU A 33 0.36 -12.91 -10.30
CA LEU A 33 -0.59 -12.06 -11.02
C LEU A 33 -0.81 -10.76 -10.26
N LEU A 34 -0.32 -9.64 -10.81
CA LEU A 34 -0.59 -8.32 -10.27
C LEU A 34 -2.00 -7.86 -10.66
N ILE A 35 -2.95 -7.96 -9.73
CA ILE A 35 -4.35 -7.56 -9.98
C ILE A 35 -4.54 -6.05 -9.79
N GLN A 36 -3.98 -5.48 -8.72
CA GLN A 36 -4.17 -4.06 -8.40
C GLN A 36 -3.02 -3.52 -7.54
N MET A 37 -2.64 -2.26 -7.79
CA MET A 37 -1.78 -1.45 -6.93
C MET A 37 -2.34 -0.03 -6.87
N LYS A 38 -2.54 0.49 -5.65
CA LYS A 38 -3.09 1.82 -5.41
C LYS A 38 -2.10 2.63 -4.59
N ILE A 39 -1.92 3.91 -4.93
CA ILE A 39 -1.32 4.86 -4.00
C ILE A 39 -2.42 5.22 -3.01
N GLU A 40 -2.26 4.86 -1.74
CA GLU A 40 -3.06 5.46 -0.69
C GLU A 40 -2.57 6.89 -0.46
N SER A 41 -3.29 7.84 -1.03
CA SER A 41 -3.29 9.21 -0.56
C SER A 41 -4.44 9.34 0.44
N TYR A 42 -4.13 9.46 1.72
CA TYR A 42 -5.14 9.81 2.71
C TYR A 42 -5.52 11.27 2.51
N ALA A 43 -6.78 11.54 2.19
CA ALA A 43 -7.32 12.87 2.38
C ALA A 43 -7.42 13.14 3.87
N LEU A 44 -7.38 14.42 4.27
CA LEU A 44 -7.56 14.82 5.66
C LEU A 44 -8.88 14.28 6.22
N GLU A 45 -9.90 14.19 5.36
CA GLU A 45 -11.22 13.64 5.65
C GLU A 45 -11.17 12.14 5.98
N ASP A 46 -10.34 11.35 5.30
CA ASP A 46 -10.14 9.92 5.60
C ASP A 46 -9.49 9.73 6.99
N ILE A 47 -8.60 10.66 7.36
CA ILE A 47 -7.97 10.68 8.69
C ILE A 47 -9.03 11.00 9.75
N TYR A 48 -9.85 12.04 9.53
CA TYR A 48 -10.92 12.40 10.46
C TYR A 48 -11.93 11.27 10.64
N MET A 49 -12.37 10.62 9.57
CA MET A 49 -13.34 9.52 9.64
C MET A 49 -12.84 8.33 10.47
N ARG A 50 -11.53 8.01 10.45
CA ARG A 50 -10.95 6.99 11.34
C ARG A 50 -11.11 7.34 12.81
N TYR A 51 -10.87 8.60 13.20
CA TYR A 51 -11.03 9.05 14.59
C TYR A 51 -12.50 9.15 15.02
N PHE A 52 -13.42 9.48 14.11
CA PHE A 52 -14.85 9.57 14.42
C PHE A 52 -15.57 8.21 14.41
N SER A 53 -15.03 7.21 13.71
CA SER A 53 -15.59 5.84 13.69
C SER A 53 -15.25 5.04 14.95
N GLU A 54 -14.36 5.54 15.80
CA GLU A 54 -14.05 4.99 17.13
C GLU A 54 -14.93 5.59 18.26
N VAL A 55 -15.99 6.33 17.92
CA VAL A 55 -16.97 6.92 18.88
C VAL A 55 -18.34 6.28 18.75
#